data_AF-A0A8C1P6E6-F1
#
_entry.id   AF-A0A8C1P6E6-F1
#
_cell.length_a   1.000
_cell.length_b   1.000
_cell.length_c   1.000
_cell.angle_alpha   90.00
_cell.angle_beta   90.00
_cell.angle_gamma   90.00
#
_symmetry.space_group_name_H-M   'P 1'
#
loop_
_entity.id
_entity.type
_entity.pdbx_description
1 polymer ?
#
loop_
_entity_poly.entity_id
_entity_poly.type
_entity_poly.pdbx_seq_one_letter_code
_entity_poly.pdbx_strand_id
1 'polypeptide(L)'
;IIFPSLSFFSLSRCSITEKQCLILTLALKSNPSHLRELNLSWNIIKNTGVNHLCDVLKDSHCKLERLRLSDCSITEEGYKALASALRSNPSHLIELDLTGNDPGQSGVKQLIDLLQDPNCQLKTLRFLGPAADEACQYVTGIVGKTPLLLRELDLSERELGDTRVNQITALLQDKHCKLNTLKLSYCDVTDESCSALTSALKSNPSHLRELNLSQNELGDSGVKSLSDLLMNPQFKLEKLHLFDCSITEKQCLILTSALKSNPSNLREMNLSWNGLGDFGVKNLSDLLMNPQCKLEKLHLCGCSITEKQCLILTLALKSNPSHLRELDISKNKIKNTGVNYLCDILKDSHCKLERLR
;
A
#
# COMPACT_ATOMS: atom_id res chain seq x y z
N ILE A 1 33.59 -31.38 -13.94
CA ILE A 1 33.08 -31.23 -15.33
C ILE A 1 33.69 -29.94 -15.87
N ILE A 2 34.49 -30.03 -16.92
CA ILE A 2 35.14 -28.89 -17.57
C ILE A 2 34.18 -28.43 -18.68
N PHE A 3 33.69 -27.19 -18.62
CA PHE A 3 32.77 -26.61 -19.61
C PHE A 3 33.48 -25.55 -20.48
N PRO A 4 34.40 -25.91 -21.40
CA PRO A 4 35.21 -24.92 -22.10
C PRO A 4 34.47 -24.09 -23.16
N SER A 5 33.19 -24.38 -23.45
CA SER A 5 32.41 -23.68 -24.50
C SER A 5 31.01 -23.21 -24.07
N LEU A 6 30.64 -23.42 -22.80
CA LEU A 6 29.26 -23.20 -22.38
C LEU A 6 28.98 -21.70 -22.13
N SER A 7 28.15 -21.10 -22.98
CA SER A 7 27.75 -19.69 -22.86
C SER A 7 26.44 -19.49 -22.07
N PHE A 8 25.62 -20.53 -21.97
CA PHE A 8 24.34 -20.53 -21.24
C PHE A 8 24.27 -21.77 -20.34
N PHE A 9 23.92 -21.55 -19.07
CA PHE A 9 23.73 -22.63 -18.11
C PHE A 9 22.47 -22.39 -17.27
N SER A 10 21.58 -23.40 -17.24
CA SER A 10 20.34 -23.33 -16.48
C SER A 10 20.16 -24.59 -15.64
N LEU A 11 19.94 -24.39 -14.35
CA LEU A 11 19.54 -25.41 -13.38
C LEU A 11 18.27 -24.96 -12.64
N SER A 12 17.36 -24.30 -13.37
CA SER A 12 16.09 -23.86 -12.81
C SER A 12 15.25 -25.05 -12.35
N ARG A 13 14.65 -24.97 -11.15
CA ARG A 13 13.83 -26.04 -10.54
C ARG A 13 14.58 -27.37 -10.35
N CYS A 14 15.89 -27.32 -10.11
CA CYS A 14 16.71 -28.51 -9.89
C CYS A 14 16.97 -28.83 -8.40
N SER A 15 16.23 -28.23 -7.48
CA SER A 15 16.40 -28.40 -6.03
C SER A 15 17.83 -28.07 -5.56
N ILE A 16 18.47 -27.09 -6.20
CA ILE A 16 19.79 -26.61 -5.83
C ILE A 16 19.70 -25.93 -4.46
N THR A 17 20.54 -26.35 -3.52
CA THR A 17 20.69 -25.70 -2.21
C THR A 17 21.93 -24.81 -2.17
N GLU A 18 22.11 -24.07 -1.07
CA GLU A 18 23.34 -23.32 -0.78
C GLU A 18 24.63 -24.14 -0.96
N LYS A 19 24.62 -25.44 -0.62
CA LYS A 19 25.79 -26.34 -0.77
C LYS A 19 26.12 -26.62 -2.24
N GLN A 20 25.12 -26.94 -3.06
CA GLN A 20 25.34 -27.15 -4.49
C GLN A 20 25.70 -25.83 -5.20
N CYS A 21 25.16 -24.70 -4.74
CA CYS A 21 25.54 -23.38 -5.23
C CYS A 21 27.03 -23.09 -4.99
N LEU A 22 27.57 -23.44 -3.82
CA LEU A 22 29.01 -23.36 -3.56
C LEU A 22 29.82 -24.18 -4.57
N ILE A 23 29.47 -25.46 -4.78
CA ILE A 23 30.18 -26.33 -5.74
C ILE A 23 30.14 -25.73 -7.15
N LEU A 24 28.98 -25.23 -7.57
CA LEU A 24 28.81 -24.56 -8.86
C LEU A 24 29.72 -23.34 -8.98
N THR A 25 29.74 -22.46 -7.99
CA THR A 25 30.56 -21.24 -8.02
C THR A 25 32.06 -21.53 -8.03
N LEU A 26 32.52 -22.59 -7.34
CA LEU A 26 33.90 -23.06 -7.42
C LEU A 26 34.25 -23.54 -8.84
N ALA A 27 33.33 -24.24 -9.51
CA ALA A 27 33.51 -24.65 -10.89
C ALA A 27 33.55 -23.46 -11.85
N LEU A 28 32.71 -22.43 -11.63
CA LEU A 28 32.72 -21.19 -12.42
C LEU A 28 34.04 -20.42 -12.28
N LYS A 29 34.58 -20.30 -11.06
CA LYS A 29 35.89 -19.65 -10.83
C LYS A 29 37.04 -20.40 -11.48
N SER A 30 36.98 -21.73 -11.51
CA SER A 30 38.04 -22.58 -12.07
C SER A 30 38.09 -22.57 -13.60
N ASN A 31 37.04 -22.11 -14.28
CA ASN A 31 36.98 -22.05 -15.74
C ASN A 31 36.22 -20.80 -16.25
N PRO A 32 36.82 -19.60 -16.12
CA PRO A 32 36.06 -18.35 -16.11
C PRO A 32 35.59 -17.75 -17.46
N SER A 33 35.86 -18.30 -18.64
CA SER A 33 35.91 -17.41 -19.84
C SER A 33 34.71 -17.36 -20.81
N HIS A 34 33.67 -18.19 -20.70
CA HIS A 34 32.60 -18.19 -21.71
C HIS A 34 31.16 -18.02 -21.20
N LEU A 35 30.87 -18.27 -19.92
CA LEU A 35 29.49 -18.22 -19.45
C LEU A 35 28.96 -16.78 -19.46
N ARG A 36 27.91 -16.56 -20.25
CA ARG A 36 27.20 -15.28 -20.37
C ARG A 36 25.87 -15.28 -19.64
N GLU A 37 25.24 -16.44 -19.48
CA GLU A 37 23.96 -16.55 -18.81
C GLU A 37 23.91 -17.71 -17.82
N LEU A 38 23.46 -17.39 -16.60
CA LEU A 38 23.24 -18.33 -15.52
C LEU A 38 21.82 -18.20 -15.01
N ASN A 39 21.07 -19.30 -15.07
CA ASN A 39 19.72 -19.37 -14.53
C ASN A 39 19.65 -20.41 -13.40
N LEU A 40 19.42 -19.93 -12.18
CA LEU A 40 19.20 -20.74 -10.98
C LEU A 40 17.82 -20.46 -10.37
N SER A 41 16.87 -19.89 -11.12
CA SER A 41 15.53 -19.59 -10.61
C SER A 41 14.84 -20.83 -10.03
N TRP A 42 13.92 -20.63 -9.08
CA TRP A 42 13.14 -21.68 -8.42
C TRP A 42 13.99 -22.73 -7.71
N ASN A 43 15.00 -22.28 -6.97
CA ASN A 43 15.88 -23.11 -6.14
C ASN A 43 15.99 -22.53 -4.73
N ILE A 44 16.56 -23.25 -3.77
CA ILE A 44 16.65 -22.77 -2.37
C ILE A 44 18.10 -22.42 -2.06
N ILE A 45 18.67 -21.48 -2.83
CA ILE A 45 20.07 -21.05 -2.66
C ILE A 45 20.26 -20.09 -1.49
N LYS A 46 19.21 -19.33 -1.11
CA LYS A 46 19.20 -18.36 -0.01
C LYS A 46 20.30 -17.29 -0.12
N ASN A 47 20.47 -16.47 0.92
CA ASN A 47 21.55 -15.49 0.98
C ASN A 47 22.94 -16.14 0.91
N THR A 48 23.12 -17.33 1.49
CA THR A 48 24.41 -18.05 1.49
C THR A 48 24.88 -18.36 0.07
N GLY A 49 24.00 -18.95 -0.76
CA GLY A 49 24.32 -19.21 -2.17
C GLY A 49 24.52 -17.92 -2.97
N VAL A 50 23.73 -16.88 -2.69
CA VAL A 50 23.94 -15.55 -3.29
C VAL A 50 25.32 -14.99 -2.95
N ASN A 51 25.81 -15.14 -1.73
CA ASN A 51 27.15 -14.70 -1.35
C ASN A 51 28.23 -15.42 -2.16
N HIS A 52 28.08 -16.73 -2.39
CA HIS A 52 29.00 -17.47 -3.26
C HIS A 52 28.96 -16.97 -4.71
N LEU A 53 27.76 -16.67 -5.24
CA LEU A 53 27.62 -16.04 -6.55
C LEU A 53 28.25 -14.64 -6.58
N CYS A 54 28.11 -13.86 -5.52
CA CYS A 54 28.73 -12.54 -5.39
C CYS A 54 30.25 -12.63 -5.47
N ASP A 55 30.87 -13.67 -4.92
CA ASP A 55 32.31 -13.88 -5.05
C ASP A 55 32.74 -14.18 -6.50
N VAL A 56 31.85 -14.77 -7.32
CA VAL A 56 32.08 -14.93 -8.76
C VAL A 56 31.89 -13.59 -9.48
N LEU A 57 30.86 -12.82 -9.15
CA LEU A 57 30.58 -11.51 -9.76
C LEU A 57 31.70 -10.48 -9.49
N LYS A 58 32.32 -10.53 -8.31
CA LYS A 58 33.46 -9.68 -7.92
C LYS A 58 34.75 -10.03 -8.65
N ASP A 59 34.85 -11.22 -9.24
CA ASP A 59 36.03 -11.64 -9.99
C ASP A 59 36.14 -10.84 -11.29
N SER A 60 37.30 -10.20 -11.50
CA SER A 60 37.58 -9.40 -12.70
C SER A 60 37.52 -10.18 -14.02
N HIS A 61 37.65 -11.51 -13.97
CA HIS A 61 37.55 -12.39 -15.13
C HIS A 61 36.12 -12.86 -15.40
N CYS A 62 35.16 -12.58 -14.52
CA CYS A 62 33.75 -12.93 -14.73
C CYS A 62 33.23 -12.26 -16.01
N LYS A 63 32.49 -13.01 -16.83
CA LYS A 63 31.91 -12.53 -18.11
C LYS A 63 30.39 -12.67 -18.18
N LEU A 64 29.76 -12.91 -17.03
CA LEU A 64 28.33 -13.10 -16.93
C LEU A 64 27.58 -11.82 -17.28
N GLU A 65 26.64 -11.93 -18.22
CA GLU A 65 25.79 -10.84 -18.72
C GLU A 65 24.36 -10.96 -18.19
N ARG A 66 23.88 -12.17 -17.92
CA ARG A 66 22.51 -12.43 -17.44
C ARG A 66 22.53 -13.39 -16.26
N LEU A 67 21.90 -12.97 -15.17
CA LEU A 67 21.76 -13.77 -13.94
C LEU A 67 20.29 -13.82 -13.54
N ARG A 68 19.73 -15.02 -13.52
CA ARG A 68 18.34 -15.26 -13.12
C ARG A 68 18.29 -16.07 -11.83
N LEU A 69 17.73 -15.45 -10.81
CA LEU A 69 17.61 -15.94 -9.44
C LEU A 69 16.18 -15.74 -8.91
N SER A 70 15.18 -15.86 -9.79
CA SER A 70 13.78 -15.71 -9.40
C SER A 70 13.38 -16.81 -8.41
N ASP A 71 12.57 -16.51 -7.40
CA ASP A 71 12.10 -17.50 -6.41
C ASP A 71 13.23 -18.35 -5.80
N CYS A 72 14.28 -17.66 -5.33
CA CYS A 72 15.50 -18.27 -4.78
C CYS A 72 15.60 -18.24 -3.24
N SER A 73 14.53 -17.82 -2.56
CA SER A 73 14.50 -17.56 -1.10
C SER A 73 15.55 -16.52 -0.65
N ILE A 74 15.78 -15.52 -1.49
CA ILE A 74 16.72 -14.41 -1.21
C ILE A 74 15.99 -13.36 -0.37
N THR A 75 16.67 -12.83 0.64
CA THR A 75 16.14 -11.79 1.52
C THR A 75 16.91 -10.48 1.35
N GLU A 76 16.57 -9.44 2.11
CA GLU A 76 17.20 -8.12 2.07
C GLU A 76 18.74 -8.17 2.06
N GLU A 77 19.34 -9.07 2.83
CA GLU A 77 20.81 -9.21 2.88
C GLU A 77 21.41 -9.74 1.57
N GLY A 78 20.74 -10.65 0.87
CA GLY A 78 21.20 -11.13 -0.44
C GLY A 78 21.11 -10.04 -1.52
N TYR A 79 20.08 -9.19 -1.46
CA TYR A 79 19.96 -8.02 -2.34
C TYR A 79 21.08 -7.00 -2.11
N LYS A 80 21.39 -6.70 -0.84
CA LYS A 80 22.53 -5.85 -0.46
C LYS A 80 23.85 -6.43 -0.95
N ALA A 81 24.05 -7.74 -0.79
CA ALA A 81 25.26 -8.43 -1.22
C ALA A 81 25.45 -8.34 -2.74
N LEU A 82 24.37 -8.58 -3.52
CA LEU A 82 24.39 -8.42 -4.98
C LEU A 82 24.71 -6.98 -5.38
N ALA A 83 24.04 -6.00 -4.78
CA ALA A 83 24.31 -4.59 -5.06
C ALA A 83 25.79 -4.23 -4.80
N SER A 84 26.35 -4.69 -3.67
CA SER A 84 27.77 -4.49 -3.34
C SER A 84 28.70 -5.18 -4.34
N ALA A 85 28.41 -6.42 -4.73
CA ALA A 85 29.23 -7.16 -5.69
C ALA A 85 29.28 -6.46 -7.05
N LEU A 86 28.14 -5.98 -7.52
CA LEU A 86 28.00 -5.28 -8.80
C LEU A 86 28.69 -3.90 -8.80
N ARG A 87 28.83 -3.24 -7.64
CA ARG A 87 29.66 -2.02 -7.51
C ARG A 87 31.15 -2.31 -7.47
N SER A 88 31.57 -3.37 -6.78
CA SER A 88 32.99 -3.71 -6.60
C SER A 88 33.68 -4.12 -7.90
N ASN A 89 32.94 -4.76 -8.79
CA ASN A 89 33.35 -5.03 -10.15
C ASN A 89 32.23 -4.50 -11.03
N PRO A 90 32.27 -3.22 -11.49
CA PRO A 90 31.21 -2.59 -12.27
C PRO A 90 30.89 -3.49 -13.47
N SER A 91 29.85 -4.29 -13.27
CA SER A 91 29.81 -5.64 -13.81
C SER A 91 29.57 -5.64 -15.32
N HIS A 92 29.97 -6.71 -16.01
CA HIS A 92 29.43 -7.02 -17.35
C HIS A 92 27.95 -7.41 -17.33
N LEU A 93 27.30 -7.43 -16.16
CA LEU A 93 25.92 -7.89 -16.00
C LEU A 93 24.96 -6.85 -16.59
N ILE A 94 24.19 -7.29 -17.57
CA ILE A 94 23.21 -6.50 -18.31
C ILE A 94 21.80 -6.79 -17.77
N GLU A 95 21.53 -8.02 -17.33
CA GLU A 95 20.24 -8.46 -16.81
C GLU A 95 20.38 -9.19 -15.48
N LEU A 96 19.58 -8.75 -14.49
CA LEU A 96 19.43 -9.39 -13.20
C LEU A 96 17.94 -9.60 -12.91
N ASP A 97 17.52 -10.86 -12.79
CA ASP A 97 16.16 -11.23 -12.40
C ASP A 97 16.18 -11.83 -10.98
N LEU A 98 15.50 -11.15 -10.06
CA LEU A 98 15.32 -11.49 -8.66
C LEU A 98 13.84 -11.59 -8.28
N THR A 99 12.94 -11.71 -9.26
CA THR A 99 11.48 -11.76 -9.04
C THR A 99 11.09 -12.85 -8.03
N GLY A 100 10.09 -12.61 -7.19
CA GLY A 100 9.60 -13.61 -6.22
C GLY A 100 10.39 -13.70 -4.90
N ASN A 101 11.53 -13.02 -4.78
CA ASN A 101 12.30 -12.96 -3.54
C ASN A 101 11.82 -11.83 -2.61
N ASP A 102 12.56 -11.51 -1.55
CA ASP A 102 12.25 -10.42 -0.63
C ASP A 102 13.40 -9.39 -0.50
N PRO A 103 13.43 -8.30 -1.29
CA PRO A 103 14.44 -7.25 -1.17
C PRO A 103 14.46 -6.52 0.18
N GLY A 104 13.37 -6.48 0.94
CA GLY A 104 13.21 -5.48 2.01
C GLY A 104 13.43 -4.03 1.54
N GLN A 105 13.34 -3.05 2.45
CA GLN A 105 13.48 -1.64 2.04
C GLN A 105 14.92 -1.27 1.71
N SER A 106 15.87 -1.80 2.48
CA SER A 106 17.28 -1.47 2.26
C SER A 106 17.82 -2.13 1.01
N GLY A 107 17.36 -3.34 0.67
CA GLY A 107 17.77 -4.02 -0.57
C GLY A 107 17.22 -3.33 -1.81
N VAL A 108 15.94 -2.89 -1.80
CA VAL A 108 15.40 -2.01 -2.86
C VAL A 108 16.27 -0.76 -3.00
N LYS A 109 16.55 -0.06 -1.89
CA LYS A 109 17.36 1.17 -1.91
C LYS A 109 18.74 0.92 -2.54
N GLN A 110 19.45 -0.12 -2.12
CA GLN A 110 20.79 -0.41 -2.62
C GLN A 110 20.79 -0.74 -4.13
N LEU A 111 19.78 -1.44 -4.64
CA LEU A 111 19.66 -1.71 -6.07
C LEU A 111 19.29 -0.46 -6.86
N ILE A 112 18.39 0.39 -6.35
CA ILE A 112 18.06 1.66 -7.01
C ILE A 112 19.28 2.59 -7.04
N ASP A 113 20.01 2.71 -5.92
CA ASP A 113 21.25 3.49 -5.85
C ASP A 113 22.32 2.92 -6.82
N LEU A 114 22.39 1.59 -6.98
CA LEU A 114 23.26 0.95 -7.97
C LEU A 114 22.88 1.37 -9.41
N LEU A 115 21.59 1.47 -9.75
CA LEU A 115 21.17 1.90 -11.09
C LEU A 115 21.50 3.37 -11.40
N GLN A 116 21.77 4.18 -10.37
CA GLN A 116 22.23 5.56 -10.52
C GLN A 116 23.76 5.69 -10.62
N ASP A 117 24.50 4.61 -10.36
CA ASP A 117 25.97 4.61 -10.48
C ASP A 117 26.37 4.70 -11.97
N PRO A 118 27.19 5.68 -12.37
CA PRO A 118 27.63 5.84 -13.75
C PRO A 118 28.36 4.61 -14.33
N ASN A 119 28.95 3.78 -13.46
CA ASN A 119 29.68 2.58 -13.87
C ASN A 119 28.76 1.35 -14.00
N CYS A 120 27.50 1.45 -13.57
CA CYS A 120 26.54 0.35 -13.65
C CYS A 120 26.16 0.06 -15.10
N GLN A 121 26.35 -1.19 -15.54
CA GLN A 121 25.99 -1.63 -16.89
C GLN A 121 24.61 -2.31 -16.95
N LEU A 122 23.92 -2.42 -15.81
CA LEU A 122 22.66 -3.13 -15.71
C LEU A 122 21.58 -2.37 -16.47
N LYS A 123 21.06 -2.97 -17.53
CA LYS A 123 19.96 -2.41 -18.33
C LYS A 123 18.61 -2.91 -17.88
N THR A 124 18.58 -4.12 -17.32
CA THR A 124 17.36 -4.80 -16.92
C THR A 124 17.54 -5.32 -15.50
N LEU A 125 16.75 -4.79 -14.58
CA LEU A 125 16.62 -5.28 -13.22
C LEU A 125 15.16 -5.65 -12.98
N ARG A 126 14.88 -6.91 -12.60
CA ARG A 126 13.53 -7.35 -12.24
C ARG A 126 13.52 -7.87 -10.81
N PHE A 127 12.60 -7.36 -10.01
CA PHE A 127 12.30 -7.93 -8.69
C PHE A 127 10.82 -7.81 -8.31
N LEU A 128 10.06 -6.97 -9.01
CA LEU A 128 8.60 -6.95 -9.01
C LEU A 128 8.05 -7.88 -10.10
N GLY A 129 6.80 -8.34 -9.93
CA GLY A 129 6.06 -8.97 -11.02
C GLY A 129 5.77 -7.96 -12.15
N PRO A 130 5.56 -8.40 -13.41
CA PRO A 130 5.46 -7.50 -14.57
C PRO A 130 4.43 -6.37 -14.42
N ALA A 131 3.22 -6.68 -13.93
CA ALA A 131 2.17 -5.69 -13.73
C ALA A 131 2.51 -4.69 -12.60
N ALA A 132 3.13 -5.18 -11.52
CA ALA A 132 3.58 -4.32 -10.42
C ALA A 132 4.76 -3.44 -10.85
N ASP A 133 5.65 -3.94 -11.71
CA ASP A 133 6.76 -3.17 -12.28
C ASP A 133 6.28 -2.06 -13.21
N GLU A 134 5.35 -2.35 -14.12
CA GLU A 134 4.72 -1.34 -14.99
C GLU A 134 4.06 -0.23 -14.15
N ALA A 135 3.28 -0.62 -13.14
CA ALA A 135 2.64 0.31 -12.22
C ALA A 135 3.68 1.13 -11.42
N CYS A 136 4.76 0.49 -10.95
CA CYS A 136 5.85 1.15 -10.24
C CYS A 136 6.54 2.20 -11.11
N GLN A 137 6.81 1.88 -12.39
CA GLN A 137 7.42 2.80 -13.35
C GLN A 137 6.49 3.98 -13.65
N TYR A 138 5.20 3.71 -13.89
CA TYR A 138 4.19 4.76 -14.09
C TYR A 138 4.14 5.74 -12.92
N VAL A 139 4.01 5.22 -11.69
CA VAL A 139 3.99 6.06 -10.48
C VAL A 139 5.32 6.80 -10.29
N THR A 140 6.46 6.16 -10.56
CA THR A 140 7.78 6.80 -10.50
C THR A 140 7.88 7.97 -11.48
N GLY A 141 7.32 7.85 -12.68
CA GLY A 141 7.26 8.94 -13.66
C GLY A 141 6.45 10.15 -13.17
N ILE A 142 5.47 9.93 -12.29
CA ILE A 142 4.65 11.00 -11.70
C ILE A 142 5.34 11.65 -10.51
N VAL A 143 5.87 10.86 -9.57
CA VAL A 143 6.37 11.37 -8.28
C VAL A 143 7.90 11.52 -8.23
N GLY A 144 8.60 11.12 -9.29
CA GLY A 144 10.06 11.23 -9.46
C GLY A 144 10.88 10.28 -8.58
N LYS A 145 10.24 9.38 -7.82
CA LYS A 145 10.88 8.42 -6.92
C LYS A 145 10.14 7.10 -6.94
N THR A 146 10.84 6.00 -6.65
CA THR A 146 10.19 4.69 -6.58
C THR A 146 9.17 4.65 -5.44
N PRO A 147 7.92 4.22 -5.70
CA PRO A 147 6.90 4.10 -4.67
C PRO A 147 7.22 3.07 -3.58
N LEU A 148 8.14 2.13 -3.84
CA LEU A 148 8.55 1.10 -2.89
C LEU A 148 9.32 1.66 -1.67
N LEU A 149 9.89 2.86 -1.80
CA LEU A 149 10.58 3.56 -0.72
C LEU A 149 9.71 4.65 -0.07
N LEU A 150 8.48 4.86 -0.56
CA LEU A 150 7.57 5.85 -0.03
C LEU A 150 6.73 5.29 1.13
N ARG A 151 6.37 6.17 2.05
CA ARG A 151 5.34 5.92 3.07
C ARG A 151 4.04 6.63 2.75
N GLU A 152 4.10 7.68 1.93
CA GLU A 152 2.96 8.41 1.45
C GLU A 152 3.02 8.49 -0.08
N LEU A 153 1.90 8.16 -0.71
CA LEU A 153 1.70 8.31 -2.14
C LEU A 153 0.46 9.17 -2.36
N ASP A 154 0.69 10.38 -2.87
CA ASP A 154 -0.37 11.30 -3.26
C ASP A 154 -0.44 11.40 -4.78
N LEU A 155 -1.51 10.85 -5.34
CA LEU A 155 -1.84 10.89 -6.75
C LEU A 155 -3.09 11.72 -7.02
N SER A 156 -3.58 12.46 -6.02
CA SER A 156 -4.79 13.29 -6.13
C SER A 156 -4.72 14.28 -7.29
N GLU A 157 -5.88 14.68 -7.78
CA GLU A 157 -6.08 15.66 -8.86
C GLU A 157 -5.44 15.22 -10.18
N ARG A 158 -5.56 13.92 -10.49
CA ARG A 158 -5.06 13.34 -11.74
C ARG A 158 -6.15 12.50 -12.37
N GLU A 159 -6.37 12.68 -13.66
CA GLU A 159 -7.27 11.87 -14.49
C GLU A 159 -6.67 10.45 -14.68
N LEU A 160 -6.73 9.65 -13.62
CA LEU A 160 -6.29 8.26 -13.65
C LEU A 160 -7.35 7.40 -14.35
N GLY A 161 -8.61 7.57 -13.94
CA GLY A 161 -9.71 6.71 -14.33
C GLY A 161 -9.50 5.26 -13.89
N ASP A 162 -10.48 4.40 -14.19
CA ASP A 162 -10.43 3.02 -13.73
C ASP A 162 -9.23 2.25 -14.28
N THR A 163 -8.83 2.53 -15.53
CA THR A 163 -7.70 1.85 -16.17
C THR A 163 -6.40 2.07 -15.40
N ARG A 164 -6.03 3.31 -15.07
CA ARG A 164 -4.76 3.58 -14.36
C ARG A 164 -4.84 3.20 -12.89
N VAL A 165 -6.00 3.39 -12.24
CA VAL A 165 -6.18 2.93 -10.85
C VAL A 165 -6.01 1.42 -10.79
N ASN A 166 -6.64 0.66 -11.70
CA ASN A 166 -6.51 -0.79 -11.81
C ASN A 166 -5.04 -1.21 -12.03
N GLN A 167 -4.27 -0.50 -12.86
CA GLN A 167 -2.83 -0.75 -12.98
C GLN A 167 -2.09 -0.54 -11.65
N ILE A 168 -2.35 0.57 -10.94
CA ILE A 168 -1.74 0.86 -9.63
C ILE A 168 -2.09 -0.22 -8.59
N THR A 169 -3.24 -0.89 -8.70
CA THR A 169 -3.59 -1.97 -7.77
C THR A 169 -2.59 -3.13 -7.77
N ALA A 170 -1.93 -3.41 -8.91
CA ALA A 170 -0.89 -4.44 -8.98
C ALA A 170 0.31 -4.11 -8.08
N LEU A 171 0.69 -2.83 -8.03
CA LEU A 171 1.73 -2.35 -7.12
C LEU A 171 1.27 -2.45 -5.65
N LEU A 172 0.01 -2.13 -5.35
CA LEU A 172 -0.53 -2.21 -3.98
C LEU A 172 -0.65 -3.65 -3.46
N GLN A 173 -0.96 -4.61 -4.35
CA GLN A 173 -0.96 -6.04 -4.06
C GLN A 173 0.43 -6.59 -3.75
N ASP A 174 1.46 -6.00 -4.35
CA ASP A 174 2.82 -6.46 -4.17
C ASP A 174 3.28 -6.30 -2.71
N LYS A 175 3.86 -7.36 -2.15
CA LYS A 175 4.31 -7.42 -0.76
C LYS A 175 5.37 -6.36 -0.43
N HIS A 176 6.07 -5.82 -1.43
CA HIS A 176 7.10 -4.79 -1.28
C HIS A 176 6.53 -3.39 -1.16
N CYS A 177 5.25 -3.18 -1.51
CA CYS A 177 4.57 -1.91 -1.28
C CYS A 177 4.25 -1.75 0.22
N LYS A 178 4.80 -0.71 0.85
CA LYS A 178 4.73 -0.44 2.30
C LYS A 178 4.15 0.94 2.62
N LEU A 179 3.25 1.43 1.77
CA LEU A 179 2.58 2.72 1.96
C LEU A 179 1.75 2.73 3.25
N ASN A 180 1.86 3.83 4.00
CA ASN A 180 1.01 4.16 5.13
C ASN A 180 -0.14 5.07 4.71
N THR A 181 0.09 5.94 3.73
CA THR A 181 -0.90 6.91 3.24
C THR A 181 -1.04 6.77 1.74
N LEU A 182 -2.29 6.63 1.27
CA LEU A 182 -2.65 6.63 -0.14
C LEU A 182 -3.74 7.69 -0.37
N LYS A 183 -3.46 8.64 -1.25
CA LYS A 183 -4.41 9.69 -1.63
C LYS A 183 -4.68 9.60 -3.13
N LEU A 184 -5.95 9.43 -3.47
CA LEU A 184 -6.50 9.34 -4.81
C LEU A 184 -7.72 10.27 -4.90
N SER A 185 -7.63 11.46 -4.30
CA SER A 185 -8.74 12.42 -4.32
C SER A 185 -8.91 13.00 -5.72
N TYR A 186 -10.12 13.09 -6.25
CA TYR A 186 -10.38 13.60 -7.61
C TYR A 186 -9.52 12.88 -8.65
N CYS A 187 -9.72 11.56 -8.77
CA CYS A 187 -8.96 10.67 -9.64
C CYS A 187 -9.80 9.84 -10.62
N ASP A 188 -11.08 10.18 -10.76
CA ASP A 188 -12.07 9.40 -11.52
C ASP A 188 -12.15 7.93 -11.06
N VAL A 189 -12.08 7.70 -9.74
CA VAL A 189 -12.27 6.37 -9.14
C VAL A 189 -13.75 6.03 -9.13
N THR A 190 -14.16 5.06 -9.94
CA THR A 190 -15.54 4.56 -9.96
C THR A 190 -15.73 3.36 -9.02
N ASP A 191 -16.91 2.72 -9.07
CA ASP A 191 -17.20 1.52 -8.30
C ASP A 191 -16.35 0.30 -8.71
N GLU A 192 -15.95 0.23 -9.99
CA GLU A 192 -15.07 -0.80 -10.53
C GLU A 192 -13.67 -0.68 -9.90
N SER A 193 -13.01 0.47 -10.06
CA SER A 193 -11.64 0.63 -9.57
C SER A 193 -11.56 0.74 -8.06
N CYS A 194 -12.60 1.24 -7.37
CA CYS A 194 -12.71 1.14 -5.92
C CYS A 194 -12.76 -0.34 -5.46
N SER A 195 -13.46 -1.21 -6.19
CA SER A 195 -13.49 -2.64 -5.90
C SER A 195 -12.13 -3.31 -6.14
N ALA A 196 -11.44 -2.96 -7.22
CA ALA A 196 -10.08 -3.45 -7.48
C ALA A 196 -9.09 -2.97 -6.41
N LEU A 197 -9.15 -1.69 -6.05
CA LEU A 197 -8.31 -1.07 -5.02
C LEU A 197 -8.49 -1.76 -3.67
N THR A 198 -9.72 -1.97 -3.24
CA THR A 198 -10.02 -2.62 -1.96
C THR A 198 -9.61 -4.09 -1.94
N SER A 199 -9.74 -4.81 -3.06
CA SER A 199 -9.21 -6.17 -3.23
C SER A 199 -7.68 -6.21 -3.09
N ALA A 200 -6.98 -5.22 -3.67
CA ALA A 200 -5.55 -5.09 -3.55
C ALA A 200 -5.09 -4.83 -2.10
N LEU A 201 -5.73 -3.87 -1.43
CA LEU A 201 -5.48 -3.56 -0.03
C LEU A 201 -5.80 -4.75 0.89
N LYS A 202 -6.80 -5.56 0.57
CA LYS A 202 -7.12 -6.79 1.30
C LYS A 202 -6.01 -7.84 1.18
N SER A 203 -5.34 -7.90 0.04
CA SER A 203 -4.24 -8.84 -0.24
C SER A 203 -2.94 -8.44 0.45
N ASN A 204 -2.73 -7.15 0.71
CA ASN A 204 -1.57 -6.61 1.44
C ASN A 204 -1.99 -5.66 2.59
N PRO A 205 -2.66 -6.15 3.65
CA PRO A 205 -3.46 -5.32 4.56
C PRO A 205 -2.68 -4.60 5.68
N SER A 206 -1.38 -4.81 5.81
CA SER A 206 -0.67 -4.53 7.08
C SER A 206 -0.20 -3.09 7.29
N HIS A 207 0.02 -2.30 6.23
CA HIS A 207 0.75 -1.01 6.35
C HIS A 207 -0.11 0.24 6.26
N LEU A 208 -1.21 0.21 5.49
CA LEU A 208 -2.01 1.42 5.26
C LEU A 208 -2.71 1.87 6.55
N ARG A 209 -2.66 3.18 6.80
CA ARG A 209 -3.27 3.88 7.95
C ARG A 209 -4.16 5.02 7.50
N GLU A 210 -3.91 5.62 6.34
CA GLU A 210 -4.71 6.70 5.79
C GLU A 210 -5.07 6.42 4.33
N LEU A 211 -6.38 6.51 4.03
CA LEU A 211 -6.92 6.38 2.69
C LEU A 211 -7.80 7.59 2.39
N ASN A 212 -7.45 8.33 1.33
CA ASN A 212 -8.25 9.43 0.84
C ASN A 212 -8.78 9.12 -0.56
N LEU A 213 -10.09 8.98 -0.67
CA LEU A 213 -10.84 8.76 -1.91
C LEU A 213 -11.82 9.91 -2.20
N SER A 214 -11.63 11.06 -1.56
CA SER A 214 -12.52 12.22 -1.67
C SER A 214 -12.74 12.65 -3.13
N GLN A 215 -13.89 13.24 -3.45
CA GLN A 215 -14.23 13.72 -4.78
C GLN A 215 -14.15 12.63 -5.85
N ASN A 216 -14.69 11.45 -5.55
CA ASN A 216 -14.81 10.34 -6.51
C ASN A 216 -16.20 9.68 -6.39
N GLU A 217 -16.68 9.13 -7.49
CA GLU A 217 -17.99 8.48 -7.57
C GLU A 217 -17.90 6.97 -7.29
N LEU A 218 -17.71 6.60 -6.03
CA LEU A 218 -17.45 5.21 -5.63
C LEU A 218 -18.61 4.22 -5.89
N GLY A 219 -19.83 4.73 -6.14
CA GLY A 219 -21.02 3.92 -6.37
C GLY A 219 -21.39 2.94 -5.23
N ASP A 220 -22.47 2.18 -5.43
CA ASP A 220 -22.94 1.21 -4.42
C ASP A 220 -21.94 0.06 -4.23
N SER A 221 -21.37 -0.46 -5.34
CA SER A 221 -20.44 -1.59 -5.31
C SER A 221 -19.11 -1.23 -4.66
N GLY A 222 -18.55 -0.05 -4.99
CA GLY A 222 -17.27 0.39 -4.43
C GLY A 222 -17.37 0.66 -2.93
N VAL A 223 -18.44 1.31 -2.47
CA VAL A 223 -18.68 1.51 -1.02
C VAL A 223 -18.86 0.17 -0.30
N LYS A 224 -19.55 -0.80 -0.90
CA LYS A 224 -19.68 -2.14 -0.34
C LYS A 224 -18.31 -2.83 -0.20
N SER A 225 -17.48 -2.79 -1.24
CA SER A 225 -16.12 -3.37 -1.21
C SER A 225 -15.22 -2.67 -0.18
N LEU A 226 -15.35 -1.34 -0.03
CA LEU A 226 -14.65 -0.57 1.00
C LEU A 226 -15.10 -0.99 2.41
N SER A 227 -16.40 -1.17 2.61
CA SER A 227 -16.97 -1.69 3.85
C SER A 227 -16.45 -3.10 4.18
N ASP A 228 -16.37 -4.00 3.18
CA ASP A 228 -15.81 -5.33 3.34
C ASP A 228 -14.32 -5.31 3.72
N LEU A 229 -13.57 -4.34 3.18
CA LEU A 229 -12.18 -4.10 3.57
C LEU A 229 -12.07 -3.61 5.02
N LEU A 230 -12.94 -2.69 5.45
CA LEU A 230 -12.98 -2.20 6.84
C LEU A 230 -13.34 -3.30 7.86
N MET A 231 -14.09 -4.32 7.43
CA MET A 231 -14.38 -5.49 8.27
C MET A 231 -13.18 -6.43 8.42
N ASN A 232 -12.14 -6.33 7.58
CA ASN A 232 -10.96 -7.19 7.69
C ASN A 232 -10.15 -6.85 8.97
N PRO A 233 -10.01 -7.79 9.92
CA PRO A 233 -9.30 -7.54 11.17
C PRO A 233 -7.79 -7.27 11.00
N GLN A 234 -7.19 -7.66 9.87
CA GLN A 234 -5.80 -7.34 9.56
C GLN A 234 -5.62 -5.93 9.00
N PHE A 235 -6.69 -5.31 8.50
CA PHE A 235 -6.65 -3.96 7.94
C PHE A 235 -6.80 -2.93 9.07
N LYS A 236 -5.71 -2.21 9.35
CA LYS A 236 -5.60 -1.32 10.51
C LYS A 236 -5.74 0.16 10.13
N LEU A 237 -6.70 0.49 9.28
CA LEU A 237 -6.91 1.87 8.83
C LEU A 237 -7.30 2.78 10.01
N GLU A 238 -6.67 3.94 10.09
CA GLU A 238 -6.88 4.95 11.13
C GLU A 238 -7.62 6.18 10.61
N LYS A 239 -7.45 6.53 9.33
CA LYS A 239 -8.14 7.66 8.70
C LYS A 239 -8.76 7.29 7.36
N LEU A 240 -10.01 7.69 7.19
CA LEU A 240 -10.77 7.49 5.97
C LEU A 240 -11.40 8.80 5.54
N HIS A 241 -11.02 9.28 4.37
CA HIS A 241 -11.55 10.50 3.78
C HIS A 241 -12.39 10.16 2.55
N LEU A 242 -13.68 10.47 2.65
CA LEU A 242 -14.72 10.30 1.63
C LEU A 242 -15.48 11.62 1.46
N PHE A 243 -14.76 12.76 1.50
CA PHE A 243 -15.38 14.06 1.26
C PHE A 243 -15.97 14.07 -0.15
N ASP A 244 -17.22 14.48 -0.29
CA ASP A 244 -17.89 14.63 -1.59
C ASP A 244 -17.75 13.40 -2.50
N CYS A 245 -18.15 12.23 -1.99
CA CYS A 245 -18.10 10.95 -2.73
C CYS A 245 -19.50 10.46 -3.13
N SER A 246 -20.50 11.35 -3.12
CA SER A 246 -21.90 11.00 -3.34
C SER A 246 -22.44 9.89 -2.42
N ILE A 247 -21.94 9.82 -1.18
CA ILE A 247 -22.38 8.83 -0.18
C ILE A 247 -23.82 9.11 0.23
N THR A 248 -24.70 8.15 -0.05
CA THR A 248 -26.12 8.16 0.30
C THR A 248 -26.40 7.62 1.71
N GLU A 249 -27.63 7.75 2.19
CA GLU A 249 -28.05 7.19 3.49
C GLU A 249 -27.82 5.66 3.57
N LYS A 250 -28.08 4.93 2.48
CA LYS A 250 -27.92 3.47 2.38
C LYS A 250 -26.44 3.08 2.44
N GLN A 251 -25.59 3.80 1.73
CA GLN A 251 -24.13 3.60 1.75
C GLN A 251 -23.55 3.95 3.13
N CYS A 252 -24.05 4.99 3.78
CA CYS A 252 -23.67 5.34 5.16
C CYS A 252 -24.05 4.22 6.16
N LEU A 253 -25.20 3.57 5.99
CA LEU A 253 -25.57 2.38 6.79
C LEU A 253 -24.55 1.24 6.61
N ILE A 254 -24.15 0.97 5.38
CA ILE A 254 -23.16 -0.08 5.06
C ILE A 254 -21.83 0.21 5.76
N LEU A 255 -21.27 1.42 5.58
CA LEU A 255 -20.02 1.84 6.20
C LEU A 255 -20.07 1.77 7.74
N THR A 256 -21.12 2.31 8.35
CA THR A 256 -21.25 2.32 9.82
C THR A 256 -21.47 0.92 10.39
N SER A 257 -22.13 0.02 9.65
CA SER A 257 -22.31 -1.38 10.07
C SER A 257 -20.99 -2.13 10.11
N ALA A 258 -20.09 -1.91 9.13
CA ALA A 258 -18.74 -2.47 9.16
C ALA A 258 -17.94 -1.97 10.37
N LEU A 259 -18.00 -0.66 10.64
CA LEU A 259 -17.31 -0.05 11.79
C LEU A 259 -17.86 -0.50 13.15
N LYS A 260 -19.13 -0.91 13.24
CA LYS A 260 -19.71 -1.53 14.44
C LYS A 260 -19.28 -2.99 14.62
N SER A 261 -19.09 -3.72 13.53
CA SER A 261 -18.90 -5.18 13.54
C SER A 261 -17.47 -5.61 13.88
N ASN A 262 -16.49 -4.75 13.60
CA ASN A 262 -15.10 -4.97 13.94
C ASN A 262 -14.63 -3.76 14.76
N PRO A 263 -13.99 -3.92 15.94
CA PRO A 263 -13.41 -2.82 16.70
C PRO A 263 -12.35 -2.11 15.86
N SER A 264 -12.85 -1.18 15.06
CA SER A 264 -12.12 -0.48 14.02
C SER A 264 -10.95 0.28 14.65
N ASN A 265 -9.86 0.40 13.91
CA ASN A 265 -8.76 1.28 14.29
C ASN A 265 -9.01 2.72 13.82
N LEU A 266 -10.14 2.96 13.15
CA LEU A 266 -10.50 4.24 12.58
C LEU A 266 -10.69 5.27 13.70
N ARG A 267 -9.86 6.31 13.62
CA ARG A 267 -9.84 7.48 14.49
C ARG A 267 -10.43 8.69 13.80
N GLU A 268 -10.33 8.77 12.48
CA GLU A 268 -10.77 9.93 11.72
C GLU A 268 -11.61 9.49 10.52
N MET A 269 -12.81 10.04 10.42
CA MET A 269 -13.71 9.82 9.28
C MET A 269 -14.21 11.16 8.75
N ASN A 270 -14.00 11.40 7.47
CA ASN A 270 -14.54 12.56 6.78
C ASN A 270 -15.61 12.13 5.77
N LEU A 271 -16.85 12.52 6.04
CA LEU A 271 -18.03 12.31 5.18
C LEU A 271 -18.65 13.64 4.76
N SER A 272 -17.92 14.75 4.90
CA SER A 272 -18.40 16.08 4.54
C SER A 272 -18.89 16.13 3.09
N TRP A 273 -19.90 16.96 2.82
CA TRP A 273 -20.52 17.17 1.51
C TRP A 273 -21.13 15.91 0.88
N ASN A 274 -21.59 14.97 1.71
CA ASN A 274 -22.36 13.82 1.24
C ASN A 274 -23.85 13.92 1.59
N GLY A 275 -24.70 13.26 0.77
CA GLY A 275 -26.15 13.17 0.94
C GLY A 275 -26.57 12.14 2.00
N LEU A 276 -26.13 12.32 3.24
CA LEU A 276 -26.36 11.35 4.32
C LEU A 276 -27.81 11.26 4.80
N GLY A 277 -28.58 12.36 4.64
CA GLY A 277 -29.97 12.49 5.05
C GLY A 277 -30.28 12.09 6.50
N ASP A 278 -31.55 11.88 6.83
CA ASP A 278 -32.00 11.63 8.21
C ASP A 278 -31.49 10.28 8.72
N PHE A 279 -31.56 9.25 7.88
CA PHE A 279 -31.20 7.89 8.27
C PHE A 279 -29.69 7.70 8.36
N GLY A 280 -28.89 8.32 7.47
CA GLY A 280 -27.42 8.24 7.56
C GLY A 280 -26.89 8.89 8.83
N VAL A 281 -27.39 10.07 9.21
CA VAL A 281 -26.99 10.72 10.47
C VAL A 281 -27.41 9.89 11.69
N LYS A 282 -28.58 9.27 11.67
CA LYS A 282 -28.99 8.31 12.71
C LYS A 282 -28.02 7.13 12.81
N ASN A 283 -27.62 6.54 11.68
CA ASN A 283 -26.68 5.42 11.67
C ASN A 283 -25.29 5.79 12.22
N LEU A 284 -24.80 7.00 11.91
CA LEU A 284 -23.58 7.56 12.51
C LEU A 284 -23.74 7.76 14.02
N SER A 285 -24.88 8.27 14.46
CA SER A 285 -25.18 8.45 15.88
C SER A 285 -25.19 7.11 16.62
N ASP A 286 -25.79 6.08 16.02
CA ASP A 286 -25.77 4.71 16.55
C ASP A 286 -24.35 4.12 16.59
N LEU A 287 -23.47 4.50 15.65
CA LEU A 287 -22.05 4.13 15.71
C LEU A 287 -21.35 4.84 16.88
N LEU A 288 -21.60 6.12 17.11
CA LEU A 288 -21.00 6.87 18.23
C LEU A 288 -21.47 6.34 19.61
N MET A 289 -22.72 5.88 19.69
CA MET A 289 -23.25 5.22 20.90
C MET A 289 -22.62 3.86 21.17
N ASN A 290 -21.97 3.22 20.18
CA ASN A 290 -21.31 1.94 20.38
C ASN A 290 -20.08 2.13 21.29
N PRO A 291 -19.98 1.43 22.46
CA PRO A 291 -18.83 1.54 23.36
C PRO A 291 -17.48 1.14 22.74
N GLN A 292 -17.50 0.37 21.65
CA GLN A 292 -16.30 -0.05 20.93
C GLN A 292 -15.87 0.95 19.86
N CYS A 293 -16.65 2.01 19.61
CA CYS A 293 -16.31 3.04 18.63
C CYS A 293 -15.06 3.82 19.10
N LYS A 294 -14.04 3.89 18.24
CA LYS A 294 -12.76 4.55 18.55
C LYS A 294 -12.57 5.88 17.82
N LEU A 295 -13.60 6.37 17.13
CA LEU A 295 -13.54 7.63 16.38
C LEU A 295 -13.24 8.79 17.33
N GLU A 296 -12.22 9.56 16.95
CA GLU A 296 -11.75 10.76 17.62
C GLU A 296 -12.11 12.01 16.84
N LYS A 297 -12.22 11.90 15.51
CA LYS A 297 -12.64 13.00 14.63
C LYS A 297 -13.70 12.56 13.64
N LEU A 298 -14.76 13.34 13.54
CA LEU A 298 -15.84 13.12 12.60
C LEU A 298 -16.17 14.43 11.89
N HIS A 299 -16.01 14.43 10.56
CA HIS A 299 -16.30 15.59 9.73
C HIS A 299 -17.56 15.33 8.89
N LEU A 300 -18.59 16.16 9.13
CA LEU A 300 -19.90 16.15 8.51
C LEU A 300 -20.27 17.55 7.98
N CYS A 301 -19.27 18.34 7.58
CA CYS A 301 -19.47 19.67 7.03
C CYS A 301 -20.37 19.57 5.78
N GLY A 302 -21.45 20.35 5.71
CA GLY A 302 -22.30 20.37 4.51
C GLY A 302 -23.10 19.08 4.23
N CYS A 303 -23.33 18.22 5.23
CA CYS A 303 -24.12 16.98 5.09
C CYS A 303 -25.65 17.18 5.19
N SER A 304 -26.15 18.40 5.04
CA SER A 304 -27.57 18.75 5.20
C SER A 304 -28.18 18.41 6.57
N ILE A 305 -27.39 18.50 7.63
CA ILE A 305 -27.84 18.28 9.02
C ILE A 305 -28.79 19.41 9.46
N THR A 306 -29.95 19.02 9.98
CA THR A 306 -31.00 19.90 10.52
C THR A 306 -30.96 19.95 12.05
N GLU A 307 -31.81 20.79 12.66
CA GLU A 307 -32.06 20.84 14.11
C GLU A 307 -32.31 19.45 14.71
N LYS A 308 -33.14 18.63 14.06
CA LYS A 308 -33.52 17.28 14.51
C LYS A 308 -32.34 16.32 14.49
N GLN A 309 -31.55 16.32 13.42
CA GLN A 309 -30.37 15.45 13.31
C GLN A 309 -29.25 15.91 14.27
N CYS A 310 -29.10 17.21 14.49
CA CYS A 310 -28.20 17.77 15.50
C CYS A 310 -28.56 17.27 16.90
N LEU A 311 -29.86 17.25 17.26
CA LEU A 311 -30.32 16.64 18.52
C LEU A 311 -29.88 15.18 18.64
N ILE A 312 -30.09 14.36 17.60
CA ILE A 312 -29.71 12.94 17.59
C ILE A 312 -28.20 12.77 17.83
N LEU A 313 -27.37 13.55 17.14
CA LEU A 313 -25.91 13.53 17.33
C LEU A 313 -25.51 13.91 18.77
N THR A 314 -26.10 14.97 19.32
CA THR A 314 -25.79 15.40 20.69
C THR A 314 -26.22 14.38 21.75
N LEU A 315 -27.35 13.69 21.55
CA LEU A 315 -27.78 12.60 22.42
C LEU A 315 -26.79 11.43 22.37
N ALA A 316 -26.30 11.06 21.18
CA ALA A 316 -25.29 10.02 21.05
C ALA A 316 -23.99 10.36 21.79
N LEU A 317 -23.54 11.62 21.71
CA LEU A 317 -22.37 12.11 22.44
C LEU A 317 -22.56 12.13 23.97
N LYS A 318 -23.80 12.27 24.47
CA LYS A 318 -24.12 12.13 25.90
C LYS A 318 -24.11 10.67 26.34
N SER A 319 -24.69 9.78 25.54
CA SER A 319 -24.90 8.37 25.91
C SER A 319 -23.60 7.58 26.05
N ASN A 320 -22.62 7.87 25.19
CA ASN A 320 -21.28 7.35 25.32
C ASN A 320 -20.38 8.59 25.44
N PRO A 321 -19.74 8.89 26.59
CA PRO A 321 -18.82 10.01 26.73
C PRO A 321 -17.60 9.76 25.84
N SER A 322 -17.84 10.09 24.57
CA SER A 322 -17.27 9.42 23.41
C SER A 322 -15.77 9.67 23.34
N HIS A 323 -15.06 8.82 22.60
CA HIS A 323 -13.68 9.12 22.21
C HIS A 323 -13.58 10.34 21.29
N LEU A 324 -14.72 10.89 20.83
CA LEU A 324 -14.77 11.99 19.89
C LEU A 324 -14.25 13.27 20.55
N ARG A 325 -13.18 13.81 19.97
CA ARG A 325 -12.51 15.05 20.34
C ARG A 325 -12.81 16.16 19.34
N GLU A 326 -13.06 15.81 18.08
CA GLU A 326 -13.37 16.77 17.03
C GLU A 326 -14.67 16.39 16.30
N LEU A 327 -15.61 17.33 16.26
CA LEU A 327 -16.81 17.24 15.43
C LEU A 327 -16.89 18.49 14.55
N ASP A 328 -16.93 18.30 13.24
CA ASP A 328 -17.20 19.37 12.29
C ASP A 328 -18.58 19.15 11.67
N ILE A 329 -19.51 20.04 12.00
CA ILE A 329 -20.87 20.10 11.44
C ILE A 329 -21.12 21.47 10.82
N SER A 330 -20.06 22.17 10.41
CA SER A 330 -20.16 23.46 9.74
C SER A 330 -20.95 23.37 8.43
N LYS A 331 -21.45 24.50 7.93
CA LYS A 331 -22.25 24.58 6.69
C LYS A 331 -23.50 23.67 6.67
N ASN A 332 -24.07 23.36 7.84
CA ASN A 332 -25.34 22.66 8.00
C ASN A 332 -26.47 23.62 8.45
N LYS A 333 -27.73 23.17 8.36
CA LYS A 333 -28.94 23.96 8.67
C LYS A 333 -29.44 23.70 10.10
N ILE A 334 -28.52 23.78 11.09
CA ILE A 334 -28.83 23.45 12.50
C ILE A 334 -29.59 24.56 13.25
N LYS A 335 -29.52 25.82 12.78
CA LYS A 335 -30.17 27.01 13.38
C LYS A 335 -29.91 27.17 14.90
N ASN A 336 -30.61 28.11 15.54
CA ASN A 336 -30.46 28.40 16.96
C ASN A 336 -30.79 27.19 17.86
N THR A 337 -31.81 26.40 17.50
CA THR A 337 -32.20 25.22 18.28
C THR A 337 -31.08 24.17 18.30
N GLY A 338 -30.43 23.90 17.16
CA GLY A 338 -29.28 23.00 17.11
C GLY A 338 -28.08 23.53 17.89
N VAL A 339 -27.81 24.85 17.82
CA VAL A 339 -26.78 25.48 18.65
C VAL A 339 -27.06 25.29 20.14
N ASN A 340 -28.31 25.42 20.58
CA ASN A 340 -28.68 25.16 21.97
C ASN A 340 -28.36 23.71 22.39
N TYR A 341 -28.67 22.72 21.54
CA TYR A 341 -28.31 21.31 21.82
C TYR A 341 -26.80 21.11 21.95
N LEU A 342 -26.02 21.77 21.09
CA LEU A 342 -24.55 21.73 21.14
C LEU A 342 -24.01 22.41 22.41
N CYS A 343 -24.56 23.56 22.79
CA CYS A 343 -24.21 24.21 24.05
C CYS A 343 -24.52 23.34 25.27
N ASP A 344 -25.61 22.56 25.22
CA ASP A 344 -26.01 21.69 26.32
C ASP A 344 -25.16 20.43 26.45
N ILE A 345 -24.55 19.91 25.36
CA ILE A 345 -23.52 18.87 25.47
C ILE A 345 -22.19 19.45 25.96
N LEU A 346 -21.82 20.68 25.57
CA LEU A 346 -20.56 21.29 26.02
C LEU A 346 -20.55 21.65 27.51
N LYS A 347 -21.72 21.81 28.13
CA LYS A 347 -21.87 21.97 29.60
C LYS A 347 -21.77 20.65 30.36
N ASP A 348 -21.89 19.52 29.66
CA ASP A 348 -21.82 18.18 30.26
C ASP A 348 -20.36 17.90 30.69
N SER A 349 -20.16 17.56 31.96
CA SER A 349 -18.83 17.30 32.52
C SER A 349 -18.16 16.06 31.94
N HIS A 350 -18.92 15.18 31.26
CA HIS A 350 -18.40 14.00 30.59
C HIS A 350 -18.12 14.22 29.10
N CYS A 351 -18.45 15.40 28.55
CA CYS A 351 -18.11 15.75 27.17
C CYS A 351 -16.58 15.85 27.00
N LYS A 352 -16.04 15.19 25.97
CA LYS A 352 -14.61 15.19 25.63
C LYS A 352 -14.27 15.96 24.35
N LEU A 353 -15.24 16.68 23.78
CA LEU A 353 -14.99 17.49 22.59
C LEU A 353 -13.99 18.60 22.92
N GLU A 354 -12.90 18.62 22.17
CA GLU A 354 -11.86 19.65 22.21
C GLU A 354 -12.07 20.67 21.08
N ARG A 355 -12.69 20.25 19.97
CA ARG A 355 -12.96 21.05 18.78
C ARG A 355 -14.38 20.79 18.26
N LEU A 356 -15.17 21.84 18.14
CA LEU A 356 -16.47 21.84 17.48
C LEU A 356 -16.47 22.94 16.41
N ARG A 357 -16.81 22.59 15.17
CA ARG A 357 -16.83 23.52 14.02
C ARG A 357 -18.19 23.54 13.34
#